data_AF-C1BQF1-F1
#
_entry.id   AF-C1BQF1-F1
#
_cell.length_a   1.000
_cell.length_b   1.000
_cell.length_c   1.000
_cell.angle_alpha   90.00
_cell.angle_beta   90.00
_cell.angle_gamma   90.00
#
_symmetry.space_group_name_H-M   'P 1'
#
loop_
_entity.id
_entity.type
_entity.pdbx_description
1 polymer ?
#
loop_
_entity_poly.entity_id
_entity_poly.type
_entity_poly.pdbx_seq_one_letter_code
_entity_poly.pdbx_strand_id
1 'polypeptide(L)' 'MSERNVTSAANLYHSVIADIVTAVREPFLDEGVDENVLQELKTLWSNKLDASKTIEPPQPPPSAASDPQNPEARLY' A
#
# COMPACT_ATOMS: atom_id res chain seq x y z
N MET A 1 -20.93 18.67 9.21
CA MET A 1 -20.08 17.49 9.37
C MET A 1 -18.96 17.59 8.34
N SER A 2 -17.71 17.75 8.77
CA SER A 2 -16.57 17.67 7.86
C SER A 2 -16.03 16.24 7.93
N GLU A 3 -16.46 15.39 7.00
CA GLU A 3 -15.85 14.09 6.78
C GLU A 3 -14.39 14.31 6.37
N ARG A 4 -13.48 14.18 7.35
CA ARG A 4 -12.06 14.05 7.07
C ARG A 4 -11.91 12.70 6.36
N ASN A 5 -11.87 12.75 5.02
CA ASN A 5 -11.44 11.61 4.22
C ASN A 5 -10.05 11.20 4.69
N VAL A 6 -9.98 10.13 5.49
CA VAL A 6 -8.71 9.55 5.92
C VAL A 6 -8.12 8.87 4.70
N THR A 7 -7.24 9.57 3.99
CA THR A 7 -6.41 8.97 2.95
C THR A 7 -5.43 8.02 3.61
N SER A 8 -5.71 6.71 3.49
CA SER A 8 -4.77 5.67 3.90
C SER A 8 -3.44 5.82 3.14
N ALA A 9 -2.33 5.41 3.75
CA ALA A 9 -1.01 5.41 3.10
C ALA A 9 -1.05 4.69 1.73
N ALA A 10 -1.81 3.61 1.62
CA ALA A 10 -2.10 2.92 0.36
C ALA A 10 -2.65 3.84 -0.74
N ASN A 11 -3.66 4.65 -0.40
CA ASN A 11 -4.29 5.58 -1.33
C ASN A 11 -3.31 6.68 -1.76
N LEU A 12 -2.46 7.13 -0.83
CA LEU A 12 -1.41 8.11 -1.13
C LEU A 12 -0.38 7.53 -2.12
N TYR A 13 0.13 6.33 -1.87
CA TYR A 13 1.09 5.69 -2.78
C TYR A 13 0.50 5.49 -4.18
N HIS A 14 -0.73 5.01 -4.29
CA HIS A 14 -1.39 4.87 -5.60
C HIS A 14 -1.62 6.21 -6.30
N SER A 15 -1.99 7.25 -5.56
CA SER A 15 -2.15 8.60 -6.10
C SER A 15 -0.82 9.15 -6.64
N VAL A 16 0.27 8.98 -5.89
CA VAL A 16 1.60 9.45 -6.31
C VAL A 16 2.08 8.69 -7.54
N ILE A 17 1.85 7.37 -7.61
CA ILE A 17 2.18 6.58 -8.81
C ILE A 17 1.43 7.14 -10.03
N ALA A 18 0.13 7.39 -9.90
CA ALA A 18 -0.68 7.92 -11.01
C ALA A 18 -0.24 9.31 -11.47
N ASP A 19 0.08 10.20 -10.52
CA ASP A 19 0.54 11.56 -10.78
C ASP A 19 1.88 11.55 -11.52
N ILE A 20 2.86 10.78 -11.02
CA ILE A 20 4.19 10.67 -11.64
C ILE A 20 4.10 10.05 -13.03
N VAL A 21 3.33 8.96 -13.22
CA VAL A 21 3.14 8.36 -14.55
C VAL A 21 2.55 9.35 -15.55
N THR A 22 1.63 10.21 -15.09
CA THR A 22 1.04 11.25 -15.93
C THR A 22 2.06 12.34 -16.25
N ALA A 23 2.82 12.81 -15.26
CA ALA A 23 3.80 13.88 -15.42
C ALA A 23 4.99 13.49 -16.31
N VAL A 24 5.40 12.22 -16.31
CA VAL A 24 6.53 11.74 -17.13
C VAL A 24 6.13 11.22 -18.50
N ARG A 25 4.84 11.20 -18.83
CA ARG A 25 4.36 10.75 -20.15
C ARG A 25 4.92 11.59 -21.30
N GLU A 26 4.81 12.91 -21.22
CA GLU A 26 5.35 13.80 -22.26
C GLU A 26 6.87 13.67 -22.40
N PRO A 27 7.67 13.66 -21.31
CA PRO A 27 9.10 13.35 -21.38
C PRO A 27 9.45 12.02 -22.06
N PHE A 28 8.70 10.95 -21.80
CA PHE A 28 8.90 9.66 -22.47
C PHE A 28 8.70 9.78 -23.98
N LEU A 29 7.65 10.48 -24.41
CA LEU A 29 7.36 10.69 -25.83
C LEU A 29 8.40 11.60 -26.50
N ASP A 30 8.91 12.61 -25.81
CA ASP A 30 9.97 13.51 -26.30
C ASP A 30 11.28 12.76 -26.54
N GLU A 31 11.59 11.78 -25.68
CA GLU A 31 12.73 10.87 -25.86
C GLU A 31 12.46 9.73 -26.87
N GLY A 32 11.27 9.68 -27.48
CA GLY A 32 10.87 8.63 -28.42
C GLY A 32 10.67 7.27 -27.77
N VAL A 33 10.45 7.22 -26.45
CA VAL A 33 10.18 6.00 -25.69
C VAL A 33 8.72 5.60 -25.86
N ASP A 34 8.50 4.33 -26.14
CA ASP A 34 7.16 3.79 -26.37
C ASP A 34 6.30 3.80 -25.09
N GLU A 35 5.02 4.12 -25.25
CA GLU A 35 4.04 4.18 -24.15
C GLU A 35 3.94 2.84 -23.38
N ASN A 36 4.16 1.70 -24.04
CA ASN A 36 4.17 0.40 -23.36
C ASN A 36 5.29 0.32 -22.31
N VAL A 37 6.43 0.98 -22.52
CA VAL A 37 7.53 1.04 -21.54
C VAL A 37 7.09 1.83 -20.30
N LEU A 38 6.35 2.92 -20.49
CA LEU A 38 5.78 3.69 -19.39
C LEU A 38 4.72 2.88 -18.62
N GLN A 39 3.90 2.09 -19.31
CA GLN A 39 2.96 1.18 -18.67
C GLN A 39 3.66 0.03 -17.93
N GLU A 40 4.77 -0.49 -18.47
CA GLU A 40 5.58 -1.50 -17.80
C GLU A 40 6.22 -0.95 -16.52
N LEU A 41 6.76 0.28 -16.57
CA LEU A 41 7.28 0.99 -15.40
C LEU A 41 6.22 1.09 -14.28
N LYS A 42 5.00 1.55 -14.62
CA LYS A 42 3.88 1.63 -13.67
C LYS A 42 3.56 0.28 -13.04
N THR A 43 3.55 -0.78 -13.85
CA THR A 43 3.24 -2.14 -13.41
C THR A 43 4.31 -2.67 -12.46
N LEU A 44 5.59 -2.54 -12.82
CA LEU A 44 6.72 -2.96 -12.01
C LEU A 44 6.78 -2.21 -10.67
N TRP A 45 6.53 -0.90 -10.68
CA TRP A 45 6.49 -0.10 -9.47
C TRP A 45 5.34 -0.54 -8.54
N SER A 46 4.14 -0.75 -9.08
CA SER A 46 2.99 -1.22 -8.28
C SER A 46 3.26 -2.59 -7.66
N ASN A 47 3.82 -3.53 -8.42
CA ASN A 47 4.18 -4.86 -7.91
C ASN A 47 5.25 -4.79 -6.81
N LYS A 48 6.24 -3.90 -6.94
CA LYS A 48 7.26 -3.68 -5.91
C LYS A 48 6.68 -3.04 -4.65
N LEU A 49 5.70 -2.15 -4.77
CA LEU A 49 5.01 -1.55 -3.65
C LEU A 49 4.23 -2.61 -2.85
N ASP A 50 3.50 -3.48 -3.55
CA ASP A 50 2.73 -4.57 -2.93
C ASP A 50 3.65 -5.55 -2.19
N ALA A 51 4.74 -5.98 -2.85
CA ALA A 51 5.75 -6.86 -2.26
C ALA A 51 6.46 -6.24 -1.04
N SER A 52 6.50 -4.92 -0.92
CA SER A 52 7.12 -4.22 0.21
C SER A 52 6.30 -4.26 1.49
N LYS A 53 5.06 -4.79 1.47
CA LYS A 53 4.13 -4.87 2.61
C LYS A 53 3.83 -3.52 3.29
N THR A 54 4.12 -2.40 2.64
CA THR A 54 3.94 -1.03 3.18
C THR A 54 2.46 -0.66 3.40
N ILE A 55 1.54 -1.48 2.89
CA ILE A 55 0.09 -1.29 2.95
C ILE A 55 -0.59 -2.17 4.02
N GLU A 56 0.14 -3.12 4.65
CA GLU A 56 -0.46 -3.94 5.72
C GLU A 56 -0.79 -3.06 6.94
N PRO A 57 -2.06 -2.99 7.39
CA PRO A 57 -2.36 -2.41 8.69
C PRO A 57 -1.66 -3.25 9.76
N PRO A 58 -1.21 -2.64 10.88
CA PRO A 58 -0.60 -3.39 11.96
C PRO A 58 -1.58 -4.49 12.38
N GLN A 59 -1.18 -5.75 12.19
CA GLN A 59 -1.96 -6.89 12.64
C GLN A 59 -2.25 -6.65 14.13
N PRO A 60 -3.52 -6.60 14.58
CA PRO A 60 -3.78 -6.56 16.00
C PRO A 60 -3.06 -7.76 16.63
N PRO A 61 -2.42 -7.59 17.81
CA PRO A 61 -1.76 -8.70 18.46
C PRO A 61 -2.78 -9.85 18.53
N PRO A 62 -2.39 -11.09 18.23
CA PRO A 62 -3.32 -12.21 18.33
C PRO A 62 -3.92 -12.14 19.73
N SER A 63 -5.20 -11.79 19.80
CA SER A 63 -5.96 -11.77 21.04
C SER A 63 -5.65 -13.05 21.77
N ALA A 64 -5.43 -12.91 23.08
CA ALA A 64 -5.24 -13.94 24.10
C ALA A 64 -6.37 -15.00 24.14
N ALA A 65 -6.66 -15.63 23.01
CA ALA A 65 -7.81 -16.44 22.72
C ALA A 65 -7.35 -17.80 22.20
N SER A 66 -6.50 -18.49 22.97
CA SER A 66 -6.38 -19.95 23.03
C SER A 66 -5.16 -20.36 23.87
N ASP A 67 -5.12 -19.97 25.16
CA ASP A 67 -4.33 -20.73 26.14
C ASP A 67 -5.29 -21.49 27.06
N PRO A 68 -5.65 -22.75 26.74
CA PRO A 68 -6.46 -23.59 27.61
C PRO A 68 -5.69 -24.10 28.86
N GLN A 69 -4.51 -23.55 29.18
CA GLN A 69 -3.63 -24.07 30.24
C GLN A 69 -3.17 -23.02 31.26
N ASN A 70 -3.92 -21.92 31.44
CA ASN A 70 -3.67 -20.99 32.54
C ASN A 70 -4.52 -21.32 33.79
N PRO A 71 -3.98 -22.01 34.81
CA PRO A 71 -4.70 -22.29 36.06
C PRO A 71 -4.86 -21.07 36.98
N GLU A 72 -4.15 -19.95 36.75
CA GLU A 72 -4.17 -18.79 37.67
C GLU A 72 -5.44 -17.93 37.60
N ALA A 73 -6.33 -18.15 36.62
CA ALA A 73 -7.56 -17.37 36.49
C ALA A 73 -8.72 -17.82 37.41
N ARG A 74 -8.54 -18.88 38.23
CA ARG A 74 -9.62 -19.43 39.09
C ARG A 74 -9.61 -18.90 40.53
N LEU A 75 -8.70 -17.99 40.87
CA LEU A 75 -8.47 -17.55 42.26
C LEU A 75 -8.64 -16.05 42.49
N TYR A 76 -9.32 -15.34 41.57
CA TYR A 76 -9.82 -13.99 41.80
C TYR A 76 -11.30 -13.89 41.42
#